data_AF-A0A1V9YTM1-F1
#
_entry.id   AF-A0A1V9YTM1-F1
#
_cell.length_a   1.000
_cell.length_b   1.000
_cell.length_c   1.000
_cell.angle_alpha   90.00
_cell.angle_beta   90.00
_cell.angle_gamma   90.00
#
_symmetry.space_group_name_H-M   'P 1'
#
loop_
_entity.id
_entity.type
_entity.pdbx_description
1 polymer ?
#
loop_
_entity_poly.entity_id
_entity_poly.type
_entity_poly.pdbx_seq_one_letter_code
_entity_poly.pdbx_strand_id
1 'polypeptide(L)'
;MPGCIRPGVAPHEIAVGPGISSRTIQAASTRWRHGELALGYVYVLLSLLVGLWYLRLLAPSLANVLFWPGFNQTGYQAYLVDIANAALVSATPTSPALDLLTAYTMPKTYTSRELTTTYYASYARRLVFTELVSLEYIVPVLRNISVAAAKGVEMQQCWVDFNRSWEVAHTDARQARCATKYATNAAAYYESVLRNIDFAAFLATFGGPGNEFTVAIQLALQASPEGVAWLASVATADTTVAEEIAYWRRHGLVEYRSLWAN
;
A
#
# COMPACT_ATOMS: atom_id res chain seq x y z
N MET A 1 69.76 62.77 -43.11
CA MET A 1 69.25 63.94 -42.38
C MET A 1 69.45 63.69 -40.89
N PRO A 2 70.33 64.46 -40.24
CA PRO A 2 70.82 64.25 -38.88
C PRO A 2 70.19 65.22 -37.88
N GLY A 3 70.40 64.93 -36.59
CA GLY A 3 70.35 65.88 -35.47
C GLY A 3 68.95 66.29 -35.03
N CYS A 4 68.71 66.76 -33.81
CA CYS A 4 69.63 67.14 -32.74
C CYS A 4 68.77 67.54 -31.53
N ILE A 5 69.31 67.33 -30.33
CA ILE A 5 69.28 68.28 -29.18
C ILE A 5 67.99 68.40 -28.33
N ARG A 6 68.14 67.88 -27.10
CA ARG A 6 67.72 68.33 -25.73
C ARG A 6 67.12 69.77 -25.63
N PRO A 7 66.28 70.14 -24.64
CA PRO A 7 66.42 69.88 -23.18
C PRO A 7 65.06 69.58 -22.50
N GLY A 8 64.90 69.11 -21.26
CA GLY A 8 65.60 69.40 -20.02
C GLY A 8 64.73 70.33 -19.14
N VAL A 9 63.86 69.76 -18.30
CA VAL A 9 63.16 70.47 -17.20
C VAL A 9 63.04 69.50 -16.01
N ALA A 10 63.49 69.96 -14.85
CA ALA A 10 63.37 69.28 -13.55
C ALA A 10 62.26 69.95 -12.71
N PRO A 11 62.05 69.55 -11.45
CA PRO A 11 61.38 68.33 -10.98
C PRO A 11 60.13 68.70 -10.15
N HIS A 12 59.22 67.76 -9.86
CA HIS A 12 58.36 67.88 -8.67
C HIS A 12 57.94 66.50 -8.17
N GLU A 13 58.02 66.36 -6.84
CA GLU A 13 57.81 65.16 -6.03
C GLU A 13 56.46 64.49 -6.27
N ILE A 14 56.47 63.15 -6.31
CA ILE A 14 55.25 62.34 -6.22
C ILE A 14 55.40 61.39 -5.01
N ALA A 15 54.44 61.51 -4.11
CA ALA A 15 54.36 60.83 -2.83
C ALA A 15 54.38 59.29 -2.93
N VAL A 16 55.10 58.67 -2.00
CA VAL A 16 55.19 57.21 -1.81
C VAL A 16 53.90 56.70 -1.17
N GLY A 17 53.15 55.84 -1.89
CA GLY A 17 52.00 55.10 -1.33
C GLY A 17 52.43 53.97 -0.37
N PRO A 18 51.55 53.50 0.54
CA PRO A 18 51.93 52.54 1.57
C PRO A 18 52.21 51.16 0.95
N GLY A 19 53.43 50.66 1.22
CA GLY A 19 53.86 49.33 0.80
C GLY A 19 53.03 48.22 1.45
N ILE A 20 52.75 47.18 0.66
CA ILE A 20 52.10 45.95 1.09
C ILE A 20 52.98 45.29 2.17
N SER A 21 52.45 45.20 3.39
CA SER A 21 53.10 44.46 4.49
C SER A 21 53.11 42.96 4.16
N SER A 22 54.30 42.43 3.89
CA SER A 22 54.56 41.00 3.87
C SER A 22 54.40 40.45 5.30
N ARG A 23 53.27 39.81 5.58
CA ARG A 23 53.12 39.01 6.81
C ARG A 23 54.03 37.79 6.71
N THR A 24 55.16 37.85 7.41
CA THR A 24 56.01 36.70 7.69
C THR A 24 55.19 35.67 8.48
N ILE A 25 54.84 34.54 7.87
CA ILE A 25 54.29 33.39 8.60
C ILE A 25 55.40 32.87 9.50
N GLN A 26 55.33 33.17 10.80
CA GLN A 26 56.22 32.55 11.79
C GLN A 26 56.02 31.04 11.72
N ALA A 27 57.08 30.31 11.35
CA ALA A 27 57.07 28.87 11.39
C ALA A 27 56.94 28.42 12.85
N ALA A 28 55.76 27.92 13.23
CA ALA A 28 55.56 27.24 14.51
C ALA A 28 56.69 26.22 14.72
N SER A 29 57.34 26.29 15.89
CA SER A 29 58.56 25.52 16.15
C SER A 29 58.35 24.03 15.88
N THR A 30 59.31 23.40 15.21
CA THR A 30 59.23 22.05 14.62
C THR A 30 58.63 21.00 15.58
N ARG A 31 58.89 21.12 16.89
CA ARG A 31 58.36 20.24 17.93
C ARG A 31 56.83 20.26 18.08
N TRP A 32 56.19 21.41 17.89
CA TRP A 32 54.73 21.54 17.99
C TRP A 32 54.03 20.88 16.80
N ARG A 33 54.60 21.04 15.60
CA ARG A 33 54.14 20.34 14.38
C ARG A 33 54.23 18.82 14.51
N HIS A 34 55.28 18.31 15.16
CA HIS A 34 55.41 16.86 15.41
C HIS A 34 54.39 16.35 16.43
N GLY A 35 54.06 17.17 17.44
CA GLY A 35 52.99 16.87 18.41
C GLY A 35 51.60 16.85 17.77
N GLU A 36 51.27 17.83 16.94
CA GLU A 36 50.02 17.88 16.17
C GLU A 36 49.86 16.69 15.23
N LEU A 37 50.93 16.32 14.52
CA LEU A 37 50.95 15.12 13.66
C LEU A 37 50.71 13.85 14.47
N ALA A 38 51.39 13.68 15.61
CA ALA A 38 51.22 12.52 16.49
C ALA A 38 49.78 12.43 17.04
N LEU A 39 49.19 13.56 17.46
CA LEU A 39 47.79 13.64 17.88
C LEU A 39 46.83 13.24 16.76
N GLY A 40 47.08 13.68 15.52
CA GLY A 40 46.32 13.26 14.35
C GLY A 40 46.39 11.75 14.11
N TYR A 41 47.58 11.16 14.16
CA TYR A 41 47.75 9.70 14.02
C TYR A 41 47.03 8.92 15.13
N VAL A 42 47.16 9.36 16.38
CA VAL A 42 46.47 8.74 17.53
C VAL A 42 44.96 8.84 17.37
N TYR A 43 44.43 10.00 16.95
CA TYR A 43 43.01 10.19 16.69
C TYR A 43 42.49 9.24 15.60
N VAL A 44 43.19 9.11 14.48
CA VAL A 44 42.80 8.20 13.39
C VAL A 44 42.85 6.75 13.84
N LEU A 45 43.92 6.32 14.53
CA LEU A 45 44.03 4.96 15.05
C LEU A 45 42.92 4.64 16.05
N LEU A 46 42.64 5.55 16.98
CA LEU A 46 41.57 5.38 17.96
C LEU A 46 40.19 5.32 17.28
N SER A 47 39.95 6.18 16.29
CA SER A 47 38.70 6.17 15.50
C SER A 47 38.52 4.85 14.75
N LEU A 48 39.58 4.30 14.14
CA LEU A 48 39.56 3.00 13.48
C LEU A 48 39.29 1.85 14.48
N LEU A 49 39.94 1.86 15.64
CA LEU A 49 39.73 0.85 16.68
C LEU A 49 38.31 0.88 17.23
N VAL A 50 37.76 2.07 17.47
CA VAL A 50 36.36 2.25 17.89
C VAL A 50 35.40 1.77 16.80
N GLY A 51 35.68 2.08 15.53
CA GLY A 51 34.89 1.60 14.39
C GLY A 51 34.90 0.06 14.28
N LEU A 52 36.06 -0.57 14.42
CA LEU A 52 36.18 -2.03 14.42
C LEU A 52 35.44 -2.67 15.61
N TRP A 53 35.55 -2.07 16.79
CA TRP A 53 34.82 -2.53 17.98
C TRP A 53 33.31 -2.41 17.80
N TYR A 54 32.84 -1.30 17.23
CA TYR A 54 31.44 -1.07 16.92
C TYR A 54 30.89 -2.08 15.89
N LEU A 55 31.65 -2.38 14.84
CA LEU A 55 31.26 -3.41 13.87
C LEU A 55 31.18 -4.80 14.50
N ARG A 56 32.08 -5.14 15.42
CA ARG A 56 32.00 -6.40 16.18
C ARG A 56 30.76 -6.45 17.09
N LEU A 57 30.41 -5.32 17.71
CA LEU A 57 29.21 -5.21 18.53
C LEU A 57 27.94 -5.41 17.69
N LEU A 58 27.92 -4.89 16.47
CA LEU A 58 26.79 -5.01 15.55
C LEU A 58 26.74 -6.34 14.78
N ALA A 59 27.86 -7.03 14.61
CA ALA A 59 27.94 -8.28 13.84
C ALA A 59 26.83 -9.31 14.13
N PRO A 60 26.48 -9.63 15.39
CA PRO A 60 25.39 -10.58 15.67
C PRO A 60 24.02 -10.06 15.26
N SER A 61 23.75 -8.75 15.38
CA SER A 61 22.50 -8.15 14.91
C SER A 61 22.44 -8.13 13.39
N LEU A 62 23.53 -7.75 12.72
CA LEU A 62 23.64 -7.68 11.26
C LEU A 62 23.66 -9.06 10.57
N ALA A 63 23.64 -10.16 11.33
CA ALA A 63 23.63 -11.52 10.79
C ALA A 63 22.31 -11.89 10.07
N ASN A 64 21.26 -11.08 10.22
CA ASN A 64 19.96 -11.28 9.58
C ASN A 64 19.25 -9.95 9.31
N VAL A 65 18.28 -9.96 8.39
CA VAL A 65 17.54 -8.73 7.99
C VAL A 65 16.57 -8.22 9.06
N LEU A 66 16.36 -8.98 10.13
CA LEU A 66 15.52 -8.56 11.27
C LEU A 66 16.34 -7.80 12.33
N PHE A 67 17.66 -7.76 12.20
CA PHE A 67 18.58 -7.20 13.17
C PHE A 67 18.54 -7.88 14.55
N TRP A 68 18.12 -9.14 14.61
CA TRP A 68 17.93 -9.88 15.87
C TRP A 68 19.13 -10.77 16.20
N PRO A 69 19.95 -10.43 17.21
CA PRO A 69 21.08 -11.26 17.62
C PRO A 69 20.67 -12.72 17.86
N GLY A 70 21.38 -13.66 17.24
CA GLY A 70 21.15 -15.10 17.44
C GLY A 70 19.90 -15.67 16.76
N PHE A 71 19.16 -14.88 15.98
CA PHE A 71 18.01 -15.38 15.23
C PHE A 71 18.48 -16.19 14.01
N ASN A 72 18.21 -17.50 14.03
CA ASN A 72 18.48 -18.39 12.91
C ASN A 72 17.38 -18.26 11.85
N GLN A 73 17.68 -17.54 10.76
CA GLN A 73 16.72 -17.35 9.66
C GLN A 73 16.31 -18.65 8.96
N THR A 74 17.15 -19.68 8.98
CA THR A 74 16.86 -20.91 8.26
C THR A 74 15.71 -21.68 8.92
N GLY A 75 15.74 -21.83 10.25
CA GLY A 75 14.75 -22.59 11.01
C GLY A 75 13.68 -21.76 11.71
N TYR A 76 14.10 -20.71 12.44
CA TYR A 76 13.21 -19.97 13.33
C TYR A 76 12.20 -19.12 12.56
N GLN A 77 12.60 -18.61 11.40
CA GLN A 77 11.68 -17.87 10.53
C GLN A 77 10.54 -18.75 10.04
N ALA A 78 10.85 -19.95 9.53
CA ALA A 78 9.83 -20.89 9.08
C ALA A 78 8.91 -21.34 10.23
N TYR A 79 9.47 -21.52 11.44
CA TYR A 79 8.69 -21.85 12.63
C TYR A 79 7.69 -20.75 13.00
N LEU A 80 8.14 -19.50 13.08
CA LEU A 80 7.27 -18.37 13.40
C LEU A 80 6.16 -18.18 12.36
N VAL A 81 6.47 -18.34 11.08
CA VAL A 81 5.47 -18.25 10.01
C VAL A 81 4.44 -19.39 10.12
N ASP A 82 4.87 -20.61 10.42
CA ASP A 82 3.97 -21.76 10.53
C ASP A 82 3.04 -21.63 11.75
N ILE A 83 3.52 -21.10 12.89
CA ILE A 83 2.68 -20.77 14.05
C ILE A 83 1.64 -19.72 13.66
N ALA A 84 2.07 -18.63 13.03
CA ALA A 84 1.18 -17.55 12.61
C ALA A 84 0.11 -18.05 11.63
N ASN A 85 0.50 -18.85 10.64
CA ASN A 85 -0.42 -19.46 9.68
C ASN A 85 -1.41 -20.41 10.36
N ALA A 86 -0.96 -21.23 11.32
CA ALA A 86 -1.84 -22.12 12.07
C ALA A 86 -2.85 -21.35 12.93
N ALA A 87 -2.41 -20.26 13.58
CA ALA A 87 -3.28 -19.38 14.35
C ALA A 87 -4.34 -18.70 13.47
N LEU A 88 -3.95 -18.19 12.30
CA LEU A 88 -4.86 -17.55 11.35
C LEU A 88 -5.99 -18.48 10.89
N VAL A 89 -5.71 -19.78 10.67
CA VAL A 89 -6.74 -20.74 10.23
C VAL A 89 -7.88 -20.89 11.24
N SER A 90 -7.63 -20.67 12.53
CA SER A 90 -8.63 -20.78 13.60
C SER A 90 -9.09 -19.43 14.13
N ALA A 91 -8.48 -18.33 13.65
CA ALA A 91 -8.78 -17.00 14.11
C ALA A 91 -10.15 -16.54 13.61
N THR A 92 -10.86 -15.84 14.48
CA THR A 92 -12.07 -15.07 14.19
C THR A 92 -11.78 -13.59 14.39
N PRO A 93 -12.63 -12.67 13.88
CA PRO A 93 -12.46 -11.23 14.10
C PRO A 93 -12.38 -10.81 15.58
N THR A 94 -12.87 -11.64 16.51
CA THR A 94 -12.84 -11.42 17.96
C THR A 94 -11.71 -12.17 18.67
N SER A 95 -10.88 -12.90 17.93
CA SER A 95 -9.75 -13.63 18.52
C SER A 95 -8.69 -12.68 19.07
N PRO A 96 -8.08 -12.99 20.23
CA PRO A 96 -7.00 -12.19 20.77
C PRO A 96 -5.77 -12.24 19.85
N ALA A 97 -4.91 -11.23 19.97
CA ALA A 97 -3.63 -11.22 19.28
C ALA A 97 -2.80 -12.44 19.68
N LEU A 98 -2.03 -12.97 18.71
CA LEU A 98 -1.14 -14.10 18.93
C LEU A 98 -0.03 -13.72 19.91
N ASP A 99 0.00 -14.34 21.09
CA ASP A 99 1.07 -14.16 22.06
C ASP A 99 2.26 -15.07 21.72
N LEU A 100 3.28 -14.51 21.07
CA LEU A 100 4.50 -15.21 20.64
C LEU A 100 5.39 -15.69 21.80
N LEU A 101 5.14 -15.25 23.04
CA LEU A 101 5.91 -15.68 24.21
C LEU A 101 5.42 -16.99 24.81
N THR A 102 4.25 -17.46 24.39
CA THR A 102 3.73 -18.77 24.80
C THR A 102 4.40 -19.91 24.01
N ALA A 103 4.40 -21.10 24.60
CA ALA A 103 4.96 -22.28 23.96
C ALA A 103 3.97 -22.84 22.92
N TYR A 104 4.32 -22.76 21.65
CA TYR A 104 3.61 -23.42 20.55
C TYR A 104 4.33 -24.70 20.14
N THR A 105 3.58 -25.66 19.63
CA THR A 105 4.12 -26.91 19.09
C THR A 105 3.63 -27.10 17.67
N MET A 106 4.55 -27.30 16.73
CA MET A 106 4.24 -27.58 15.34
C MET A 106 4.65 -29.02 15.00
N PRO A 107 3.86 -29.78 14.23
CA PRO A 107 4.18 -31.15 13.82
C PRO A 107 5.21 -31.15 12.67
N LYS A 108 6.32 -30.43 12.84
CA LYS A 108 7.35 -30.20 11.84
C LYS A 108 8.69 -29.92 12.52
N THR A 109 9.77 -30.46 11.96
CA THR A 109 11.12 -30.23 12.46
C THR A 109 11.79 -29.08 11.70
N TYR A 110 12.30 -28.08 12.40
CA TYR A 110 12.91 -26.88 11.82
C TYR A 110 14.44 -26.91 11.85
N THR A 111 15.03 -28.05 11.50
CA THR A 111 16.49 -28.27 11.54
C THR A 111 17.13 -28.36 10.15
N SER A 112 16.35 -28.42 9.06
CA SER A 112 16.90 -28.52 7.70
C SER A 112 17.36 -27.16 7.15
N ARG A 113 18.28 -27.19 6.16
CA ARG A 113 18.87 -25.99 5.56
C ARG A 113 17.95 -25.28 4.55
N GLU A 114 16.97 -26.01 4.03
CA GLU A 114 15.91 -25.49 3.15
C GLU A 114 14.59 -25.86 3.81
N LEU A 115 13.90 -24.85 4.37
CA LEU A 115 12.61 -25.01 5.01
C LEU A 115 11.58 -24.21 4.23
N THR A 116 10.54 -24.90 3.76
CA THR A 116 9.33 -24.26 3.27
C THR A 116 8.43 -23.89 4.44
N THR A 117 7.48 -23.00 4.23
CA THR A 117 6.42 -22.71 5.20
C THR A 117 5.15 -23.46 4.82
N THR A 118 4.34 -23.77 5.82
CA THR A 118 3.04 -24.40 5.66
C THR A 118 2.06 -23.33 5.20
N TYR A 119 1.53 -23.49 3.99
CA TYR A 119 0.56 -22.58 3.39
C TYR A 119 -0.78 -23.26 3.20
N TYR A 120 -1.84 -22.66 3.73
CA TYR A 120 -3.21 -23.16 3.60
C TYR A 120 -3.90 -22.51 2.40
N ALA A 121 -3.76 -23.12 1.22
CA ALA A 121 -4.26 -22.57 -0.04
C ALA A 121 -5.78 -22.28 -0.08
N SER A 122 -6.55 -22.95 0.78
CA SER A 122 -8.00 -22.73 0.92
C SER A 122 -8.38 -21.63 1.91
N TYR A 123 -7.46 -21.18 2.78
CA TYR A 123 -7.76 -20.20 3.84
C TYR A 123 -8.28 -18.88 3.27
N ALA A 124 -7.55 -18.27 2.35
CA ALA A 124 -7.96 -17.00 1.73
C ALA A 124 -9.32 -17.14 1.01
N ARG A 125 -9.57 -18.28 0.35
CA ARG A 125 -10.84 -18.57 -0.30
C ARG A 125 -11.99 -18.73 0.70
N ARG A 126 -11.76 -19.44 1.81
CA ARG A 126 -12.74 -19.59 2.89
C ARG A 126 -13.11 -18.23 3.47
N LEU A 127 -12.11 -17.39 3.70
CA LEU A 127 -12.29 -16.04 4.22
C LEU A 127 -13.18 -15.21 3.29
N VAL A 128 -12.81 -15.08 2.00
CA VAL A 128 -13.54 -14.26 1.02
C VAL A 128 -14.92 -14.80 0.68
N PHE A 129 -15.07 -16.12 0.50
CA PHE A 129 -16.32 -16.71 0.00
C PHE A 129 -17.27 -17.19 1.09
N THR A 130 -16.85 -17.24 2.37
CA THR A 130 -17.66 -17.83 3.45
C THR A 130 -17.74 -16.97 4.70
N GLU A 131 -16.63 -16.38 5.14
CA GLU A 131 -16.60 -15.67 6.44
C GLU A 131 -16.86 -14.17 6.29
N LEU A 132 -16.31 -13.55 5.25
CA LEU A 132 -16.37 -12.10 5.00
C LEU A 132 -17.51 -11.71 4.05
N VAL A 133 -18.68 -12.31 4.26
CA VAL A 133 -19.86 -12.12 3.38
C VAL A 133 -20.99 -11.33 4.06
N SER A 134 -20.82 -10.92 5.32
CA SER A 134 -21.84 -10.14 6.04
C SER A 134 -21.97 -8.73 5.48
N LEU A 135 -23.15 -8.14 5.61
CA LEU A 135 -23.40 -6.77 5.14
C LEU A 135 -22.60 -5.74 5.95
N GLU A 136 -22.42 -6.00 7.24
CA GLU A 136 -21.59 -5.20 8.16
C GLU A 136 -20.14 -5.12 7.71
N TYR A 137 -19.63 -6.19 7.10
CA TYR A 137 -18.27 -6.22 6.57
C TYR A 137 -18.21 -5.61 5.17
N ILE A 138 -19.13 -6.00 4.28
CA ILE A 138 -19.01 -5.67 2.86
C ILE A 138 -19.45 -4.24 2.52
N VAL A 139 -20.46 -3.67 3.17
CA VAL A 139 -20.88 -2.28 2.86
C VAL A 139 -19.73 -1.29 3.08
N PRO A 140 -19.00 -1.32 4.21
CA PRO A 140 -17.80 -0.49 4.38
C PRO A 140 -16.70 -0.78 3.35
N VAL A 141 -16.51 -2.05 2.96
CA VAL A 141 -15.52 -2.43 1.95
C VAL A 141 -15.87 -1.80 0.60
N LEU A 142 -17.11 -1.95 0.13
CA LEU A 142 -17.57 -1.36 -1.14
C LEU A 142 -17.38 0.16 -1.16
N ARG A 143 -17.63 0.84 -0.05
CA ARG A 143 -17.40 2.30 0.09
C ARG A 143 -15.95 2.73 0.00
N ASN A 144 -15.02 1.79 0.11
CA ASN A 144 -13.59 2.07 0.09
C ASN A 144 -12.85 1.37 -1.07
N ILE A 145 -13.58 0.74 -2.01
CA ILE A 145 -12.94 0.17 -3.20
C ILE A 145 -12.66 1.26 -4.23
N SER A 146 -11.68 1.00 -5.11
CA SER A 146 -11.45 1.86 -6.27
C SER A 146 -12.57 1.68 -7.30
N VAL A 147 -12.81 2.72 -8.11
CA VAL A 147 -13.74 2.63 -9.25
C VAL A 147 -13.40 1.45 -10.17
N ALA A 148 -12.12 1.17 -10.40
CA ALA A 148 -11.68 0.01 -11.19
C ALA A 148 -12.12 -1.33 -10.58
N ALA A 149 -12.05 -1.47 -9.26
CA ALA A 149 -12.51 -2.67 -8.55
C ALA A 149 -14.04 -2.81 -8.57
N ALA A 150 -14.78 -1.70 -8.65
CA ALA A 150 -16.25 -1.72 -8.72
C ALA A 150 -16.79 -2.40 -9.99
N LYS A 151 -16.02 -2.39 -11.08
CA LYS A 151 -16.31 -3.20 -12.28
C LYS A 151 -16.00 -4.68 -12.04
N GLY A 152 -14.92 -4.96 -11.33
CA GLY A 152 -14.38 -6.31 -11.08
C GLY A 152 -15.12 -7.10 -10.01
N VAL A 153 -16.44 -6.95 -9.91
CA VAL A 153 -17.25 -7.73 -8.97
C VAL A 153 -17.25 -9.17 -9.45
N GLU A 154 -16.67 -10.06 -8.66
CA GLU A 154 -16.58 -11.49 -8.95
C GLU A 154 -17.95 -12.18 -8.75
N MET A 155 -19.01 -11.71 -9.40
CA MET A 155 -20.34 -12.30 -9.38
C MET A 155 -21.01 -12.09 -10.72
N GLN A 156 -21.63 -13.13 -11.24
CA GLN A 156 -22.50 -13.00 -12.41
C GLN A 156 -23.81 -12.37 -11.97
N GLN A 157 -23.87 -11.04 -12.09
CA GLN A 157 -25.03 -10.21 -11.74
C GLN A 157 -26.27 -10.66 -12.50
N CYS A 158 -27.40 -10.61 -11.80
CA CYS A 158 -28.69 -11.13 -12.24
C CYS A 158 -29.72 -10.00 -12.37
N TRP A 159 -29.59 -8.94 -11.56
CA TRP A 159 -30.49 -7.80 -11.58
C TRP A 159 -29.75 -6.47 -11.52
N VAL A 160 -30.37 -5.43 -12.06
CA VAL A 160 -29.88 -4.06 -11.90
C VAL A 160 -30.19 -3.54 -10.50
N ASP A 161 -31.43 -3.66 -10.08
CA ASP A 161 -32.01 -3.05 -8.88
C ASP A 161 -32.45 -4.08 -7.83
N PHE A 162 -32.50 -3.69 -6.57
CA PHE A 162 -32.93 -4.56 -5.48
C PHE A 162 -34.41 -4.99 -5.58
N ASN A 163 -35.23 -4.22 -6.30
CA ASN A 163 -36.62 -4.60 -6.57
C ASN A 163 -36.76 -5.64 -7.70
N ARG A 164 -35.65 -6.02 -8.35
CA ARG A 164 -35.60 -7.01 -9.45
C ARG A 164 -36.46 -6.59 -10.65
N SER A 165 -36.57 -5.28 -10.89
CA SER A 165 -37.34 -4.70 -11.97
C SER A 165 -36.67 -4.94 -13.33
N TRP A 166 -35.33 -5.01 -13.36
CA TRP A 166 -34.56 -5.31 -14.57
C TRP A 166 -33.66 -6.52 -14.40
N GLU A 167 -33.89 -7.52 -15.24
CA GLU A 167 -33.12 -8.76 -15.30
C GLU A 167 -32.00 -8.68 -16.35
N VAL A 168 -30.79 -9.10 -15.99
CA VAL A 168 -29.58 -8.96 -16.83
C VAL A 168 -28.85 -10.27 -17.09
N ALA A 169 -29.38 -11.39 -16.60
CA ALA A 169 -28.82 -12.70 -16.93
C ALA A 169 -28.88 -12.97 -18.43
N HIS A 170 -27.78 -13.51 -18.98
CA HIS A 170 -27.65 -13.79 -20.41
C HIS A 170 -28.58 -14.88 -20.99
N THR A 171 -29.29 -15.64 -20.15
CA THR A 171 -30.31 -16.62 -20.57
C THR A 171 -31.42 -16.74 -19.53
N ASP A 172 -32.63 -17.11 -19.97
CA ASP A 172 -33.78 -17.41 -19.09
C ASP A 172 -33.45 -18.51 -18.08
N ALA A 173 -32.72 -19.54 -18.50
CA ALA A 173 -32.28 -20.62 -17.61
C ALA A 173 -31.30 -20.12 -16.51
N ARG A 174 -30.45 -19.14 -16.82
CA ARG A 174 -29.63 -18.45 -15.80
C ARG A 174 -30.50 -17.60 -14.89
N GLN A 175 -31.45 -16.86 -15.44
CA GLN A 175 -32.33 -15.98 -14.68
C GLN A 175 -33.19 -16.76 -13.67
N ALA A 176 -33.79 -17.88 -14.10
CA ALA A 176 -34.52 -18.78 -13.21
C ALA A 176 -33.63 -19.33 -12.08
N ARG A 177 -32.36 -19.61 -12.39
CA ARG A 177 -31.37 -20.04 -11.39
C ARG A 177 -30.97 -18.91 -10.44
N CYS A 178 -30.91 -17.66 -10.92
CA CYS A 178 -30.73 -16.49 -10.08
C CYS A 178 -31.86 -16.35 -9.06
N ALA A 179 -33.11 -16.42 -9.52
CA ALA A 179 -34.28 -16.32 -8.65
C ALA A 179 -34.28 -17.39 -7.53
N THR A 180 -33.81 -18.60 -7.84
CA THR A 180 -33.80 -19.73 -6.89
C THR A 180 -32.58 -19.77 -5.97
N LYS A 181 -31.41 -19.28 -6.41
CA LYS A 181 -30.14 -19.44 -5.66
C LYS A 181 -29.52 -18.15 -5.15
N TYR A 182 -29.80 -17.00 -5.77
CA TYR A 182 -29.05 -15.77 -5.56
C TYR A 182 -29.92 -14.56 -5.17
N ALA A 183 -31.23 -14.73 -5.03
CA ALA A 183 -32.16 -13.64 -4.72
C ALA A 183 -31.89 -12.94 -3.36
N THR A 184 -31.23 -13.62 -2.42
CA THR A 184 -30.87 -13.04 -1.11
C THR A 184 -29.40 -12.59 -1.03
N ASN A 185 -28.62 -12.79 -2.11
CA ASN A 185 -27.21 -12.41 -2.19
C ASN A 185 -27.07 -11.08 -2.92
N ALA A 186 -26.70 -10.03 -2.19
CA ALA A 186 -26.55 -8.68 -2.70
C ALA A 186 -25.53 -8.55 -3.84
N ALA A 187 -24.53 -9.45 -3.92
CA ALA A 187 -23.56 -9.45 -5.02
C ALA A 187 -24.21 -9.70 -6.39
N ALA A 188 -25.41 -10.28 -6.44
CA ALA A 188 -26.16 -10.51 -7.68
C ALA A 188 -26.82 -9.24 -8.25
N TYR A 189 -26.68 -8.10 -7.59
CA TYR A 189 -27.39 -6.85 -7.89
C TYR A 189 -26.41 -5.72 -8.16
N TYR A 190 -26.51 -5.04 -9.30
CA TYR A 190 -25.66 -3.88 -9.60
C TYR A 190 -25.83 -2.75 -8.58
N GLU A 191 -27.05 -2.55 -8.10
CA GLU A 191 -27.39 -1.52 -7.09
C GLU A 191 -26.53 -1.60 -5.83
N SER A 192 -26.14 -2.82 -5.40
CA SER A 192 -25.29 -3.00 -4.21
C SER A 192 -23.96 -2.24 -4.33
N VAL A 193 -23.34 -2.32 -5.50
CA VAL A 193 -22.04 -1.70 -5.77
C VAL A 193 -22.23 -0.23 -6.12
N LEU A 194 -23.16 0.09 -7.01
CA LEU A 194 -23.31 1.44 -7.53
C LEU A 194 -23.76 2.46 -6.48
N ARG A 195 -24.54 2.04 -5.46
CA ARG A 195 -24.91 2.88 -4.31
C ARG A 195 -23.78 3.11 -3.31
N ASN A 196 -22.73 2.30 -3.37
CA ASN A 196 -21.65 2.27 -2.39
C ASN A 196 -20.30 2.69 -2.97
N ILE A 197 -20.27 3.30 -4.15
CA ILE A 197 -19.04 3.85 -4.74
C ILE A 197 -19.27 5.31 -5.12
N ASP A 198 -18.19 6.01 -5.50
CA ASP A 198 -18.31 7.27 -6.20
C ASP A 198 -18.91 7.02 -7.61
N PHE A 199 -20.23 7.17 -7.71
CA PHE A 199 -20.96 6.93 -8.95
C PHE A 199 -20.57 7.92 -10.06
N ALA A 200 -20.18 9.15 -9.71
CA ALA A 200 -19.73 10.14 -10.68
C ALA A 200 -18.39 9.73 -11.29
N ALA A 201 -17.42 9.31 -10.46
CA ALA A 201 -16.15 8.79 -10.93
C ALA A 201 -16.31 7.46 -11.71
N PHE A 202 -17.29 6.63 -11.31
CA PHE A 202 -17.67 5.42 -12.06
C PHE A 202 -18.18 5.77 -13.46
N LEU A 203 -19.10 6.72 -13.59
CA LEU A 203 -19.59 7.17 -14.90
C LEU A 203 -18.51 7.84 -15.74
N ALA A 204 -17.57 8.56 -15.13
CA ALA A 204 -16.43 9.13 -15.85
C ALA A 204 -15.50 8.05 -16.44
N THR A 205 -15.44 6.87 -15.80
CA THR A 205 -14.56 5.76 -16.22
C THR A 205 -15.25 4.78 -17.16
N PHE A 206 -16.51 4.42 -16.88
CA PHE A 206 -17.23 3.34 -17.57
C PHE A 206 -18.53 3.80 -18.25
N GLY A 207 -18.93 5.05 -18.05
CA GLY A 207 -20.05 5.67 -18.74
C GLY A 207 -19.61 6.55 -19.92
N GLY A 208 -20.56 7.11 -20.64
CA GLY A 208 -20.33 7.95 -21.82
C GLY A 208 -20.55 7.20 -23.15
N PRO A 209 -20.54 7.93 -24.28
CA PRO A 209 -20.86 7.36 -25.59
C PRO A 209 -19.96 6.17 -25.95
N GLY A 210 -20.57 4.99 -26.13
CA GLY A 210 -19.86 3.77 -26.52
C GLY A 210 -19.14 3.02 -25.39
N ASN A 211 -19.16 3.53 -24.16
CA ASN A 211 -18.56 2.84 -23.02
C ASN A 211 -19.49 1.76 -22.44
N GLU A 212 -18.86 0.77 -21.78
CA GLU A 212 -19.49 -0.50 -21.41
C GLU A 212 -20.75 -0.35 -20.54
N PHE A 213 -20.71 0.46 -19.47
CA PHE A 213 -21.88 0.66 -18.61
C PHE A 213 -23.01 1.37 -19.36
N THR A 214 -22.65 2.37 -20.18
CA THR A 214 -23.65 3.11 -20.94
C THR A 214 -24.37 2.23 -21.94
N VAL A 215 -23.61 1.44 -22.71
CA VAL A 215 -24.15 0.54 -23.73
C VAL A 215 -24.94 -0.60 -23.11
N ALA A 216 -24.41 -1.24 -22.07
CA ALA A 216 -25.01 -2.46 -21.52
C ALA A 216 -26.20 -2.21 -20.58
N ILE A 217 -26.19 -1.11 -19.82
CA ILE A 217 -27.17 -0.86 -18.74
C ILE A 217 -27.85 0.50 -18.90
N GLN A 218 -27.08 1.59 -18.96
CA GLN A 218 -27.63 2.94 -18.82
C GLN A 218 -28.66 3.31 -19.90
N LEU A 219 -28.39 3.01 -21.17
CA LEU A 219 -29.29 3.33 -22.27
C LEU A 219 -30.65 2.63 -22.14
N ALA A 220 -30.65 1.38 -21.69
CA ALA A 220 -31.87 0.62 -21.46
C ALA A 220 -32.71 1.22 -20.31
N LEU A 221 -32.05 1.63 -19.22
CA LEU A 221 -32.72 2.30 -18.10
C LEU A 221 -33.30 3.67 -18.49
N GLN A 222 -32.57 4.43 -19.31
CA GLN A 222 -33.00 5.75 -19.79
C GLN A 222 -34.22 5.70 -20.73
N ALA A 223 -34.58 4.52 -21.25
CA ALA A 223 -35.78 4.34 -22.06
C ALA A 223 -37.09 4.37 -21.25
N SER A 224 -37.01 4.37 -19.92
CA SER A 224 -38.18 4.36 -19.01
C SER A 224 -38.08 5.44 -17.93
N PRO A 225 -39.20 6.06 -17.52
CA PRO A 225 -39.21 6.98 -16.37
C PRO A 225 -38.69 6.34 -15.08
N GLU A 226 -39.00 5.07 -14.85
CA GLU A 226 -38.58 4.31 -13.67
C GLU A 226 -37.06 4.11 -13.65
N GLY A 227 -36.46 3.76 -14.79
CA GLY A 227 -35.01 3.59 -14.89
C GLY A 227 -34.24 4.90 -14.76
N VAL A 228 -34.76 6.01 -15.29
CA VAL A 228 -34.21 7.36 -15.06
C VAL A 228 -34.26 7.72 -13.57
N ALA A 229 -35.39 7.47 -12.90
CA ALA A 229 -35.54 7.73 -11.48
C ALA A 229 -34.57 6.87 -10.64
N TRP A 230 -34.40 5.60 -11.00
CA TRP A 230 -33.45 4.72 -10.32
C TRP A 230 -32.00 5.20 -10.50
N LEU A 231 -31.59 5.58 -11.73
CA LEU A 231 -30.25 6.15 -11.99
C LEU A 231 -29.99 7.39 -11.13
N ALA A 232 -30.99 8.27 -11.01
CA ALA A 232 -30.89 9.45 -10.13
C ALA A 232 -30.76 9.04 -8.66
N SER A 233 -31.53 8.04 -8.20
CA SER A 233 -31.49 7.56 -6.80
C SER A 233 -30.15 6.94 -6.40
N VAL A 234 -29.47 6.29 -7.33
CA VAL A 234 -28.13 5.71 -7.11
C VAL A 234 -27.08 6.82 -7.13
N ALA A 235 -27.20 7.78 -8.05
CA ALA A 235 -26.28 8.91 -8.14
C ALA A 235 -26.28 9.82 -6.90
N THR A 236 -27.39 9.87 -6.16
CA THR A 236 -27.55 10.68 -4.95
C THR A 236 -27.64 9.85 -3.67
N ALA A 237 -27.30 8.56 -3.73
CA ALA A 237 -27.28 7.69 -2.57
C ALA A 237 -26.20 8.15 -1.57
N ASP A 238 -26.61 8.89 -0.56
CA ASP A 238 -25.76 9.32 0.56
C ASP A 238 -26.41 8.87 1.87
N THR A 239 -26.00 7.69 2.34
CA THR A 239 -26.55 7.03 3.53
C THR A 239 -25.43 6.69 4.49
N THR A 240 -25.72 6.59 5.78
CA THR A 240 -24.80 5.96 6.72
C THR A 240 -24.68 4.46 6.43
N VAL A 241 -23.60 3.82 6.89
CA VAL A 241 -23.41 2.36 6.72
C VAL A 241 -24.60 1.59 7.32
N ALA A 242 -25.10 2.01 8.49
CA ALA A 242 -26.22 1.37 9.16
C ALA A 242 -27.53 1.49 8.36
N GLU A 243 -27.81 2.66 7.78
CA GLU A 243 -28.99 2.88 6.95
C GLU A 243 -28.94 2.09 5.64
N GLU A 244 -27.77 1.98 5.02
CA GLU A 244 -27.59 1.19 3.80
C GLU A 244 -27.80 -0.30 4.06
N ILE A 245 -27.23 -0.83 5.14
CA ILE A 245 -27.48 -2.22 5.58
C ILE A 245 -28.97 -2.44 5.86
N ALA A 246 -29.63 -1.49 6.52
CA ALA A 246 -31.06 -1.55 6.77
C ALA A 246 -31.87 -1.52 5.46
N TYR A 247 -31.46 -0.73 4.47
CA TYR A 247 -32.05 -0.70 3.13
C TYR A 247 -31.94 -2.07 2.45
N TRP A 248 -30.76 -2.67 2.42
CA TRP A 248 -30.53 -3.99 1.82
C TRP A 248 -31.41 -5.07 2.48
N ARG A 249 -31.49 -5.04 3.82
CA ARG A 249 -32.34 -5.97 4.59
C ARG A 249 -33.82 -5.82 4.30
N ARG A 250 -34.32 -4.59 4.08
CA ARG A 250 -35.72 -4.36 3.67
C ARG A 250 -36.04 -4.99 2.32
N HIS A 251 -35.04 -5.18 1.45
CA HIS A 251 -35.15 -5.89 0.18
C HIS A 251 -34.88 -7.41 0.29
N GLY A 252 -34.72 -7.95 1.50
CA GLY A 252 -34.50 -9.37 1.72
C GLY A 252 -33.08 -9.85 1.44
N LEU A 253 -32.12 -8.93 1.31
CA LEU A 253 -30.70 -9.25 1.13
C LEU A 253 -30.05 -9.54 2.49
N VAL A 254 -29.29 -10.62 2.57
CA VAL A 254 -28.72 -11.12 3.85
C VAL A 254 -27.21 -11.27 3.83
N GLU A 255 -26.63 -11.44 2.65
CA GLU A 255 -25.19 -11.60 2.46
C GLU A 255 -24.73 -10.95 1.16
N TYR A 256 -23.43 -10.73 1.04
CA TYR A 256 -22.75 -10.38 -0.20
C TYR A 256 -21.63 -11.40 -0.40
N ARG A 257 -21.88 -12.36 -1.29
CA ARG A 257 -20.97 -13.47 -1.57
C ARG A 257 -20.56 -13.44 -3.03
N SER A 258 -19.27 -13.26 -3.27
CA SER A 258 -18.67 -13.43 -4.60
C SER A 258 -18.68 -14.90 -5.02
N LEU A 259 -18.72 -15.13 -6.32
CA LEU A 259 -18.38 -16.40 -6.96
C LEU A 259 -16.88 -16.45 -7.22
N TRP A 260 -16.40 -17.67 -7.40
CA TRP A 260 -15.04 -17.89 -7.85
C TRP A 260 -14.87 -17.50 -9.34
N ALA A 261 -13.81 -16.76 -9.63
CA ALA A 261 -13.34 -16.44 -10.98
C ALA A 261 -11.92 -16.99 -11.20
N ASN A 262 -11.60 -17.35 -12.46
CA ASN A 262 -10.29 -17.86 -12.91
C ASN A 262 -9.47 -16.75 -13.54
#